data_AF-A0A5N6R1N3-F1
#
_entry.id   AF-A0A5N6R1N3-F1
#
_cell.length_a   1.000
_cell.length_b   1.000
_cell.length_c   1.000
_cell.angle_alpha   90.00
_cell.angle_beta   90.00
_cell.angle_gamma   90.00
#
_symmetry.space_group_name_H-M   'P 1'
#
loop_
_entity.id
_entity.type
_entity.pdbx_description
1 polymer ?
#
loop_
_entity_poly.entity_id
_entity_poly.type
_entity_poly.pdbx_seq_one_letter_code
_entity_poly.pdbx_strand_id
1 'polypeptide(L)'
;MGIKLNYFAFESLPSVALLPTRAQRSPKGKAMSLLGHASVNVVCSMLPENIEIFKSIEEWVRSDILTLLKPVKKSWQPYDFLPNPISYGFIEQVNELRERTKDIPDDYFVVLVGNMITEEALPTYQALINSI
;
A
#
# COMPACT_ATOMS: atom_id res chain seq x y z
N MET A 1 -22.51 -15.08 -26.62
CA MET A 1 -21.39 -15.66 -25.86
C MET A 1 -21.05 -14.65 -24.77
N GLY A 2 -21.61 -14.84 -23.58
CA GLY A 2 -21.58 -13.84 -22.51
C GLY A 2 -20.33 -14.00 -21.65
N ILE A 3 -19.51 -12.97 -21.57
CA ILE A 3 -18.39 -12.91 -20.64
C ILE A 3 -18.93 -12.32 -19.34
N LYS A 4 -19.09 -13.17 -18.32
CA LYS A 4 -19.34 -12.71 -16.95
C LYS A 4 -18.04 -12.11 -16.42
N LEU A 5 -17.95 -10.79 -16.36
CA LEU A 5 -16.94 -10.12 -15.54
C LEU A 5 -17.35 -10.31 -14.08
N ASN A 6 -16.58 -11.12 -13.35
CA ASN A 6 -16.71 -11.24 -11.91
C ASN A 6 -16.44 -9.86 -11.30
N TYR A 7 -17.46 -9.29 -10.69
CA TYR A 7 -17.36 -8.12 -9.81
C TYR A 7 -16.27 -8.40 -8.77
N PHE A 8 -15.17 -7.65 -8.81
CA PHE A 8 -14.28 -7.49 -7.67
C PHE A 8 -15.03 -6.63 -6.65
N ALA A 9 -15.62 -7.27 -5.64
CA ALA A 9 -16.10 -6.58 -4.46
C ALA A 9 -14.88 -6.06 -3.70
N PHE A 10 -14.77 -4.74 -3.54
CA PHE A 10 -13.81 -4.11 -2.64
C PHE A 10 -14.26 -4.42 -1.21
N GLU A 11 -13.91 -5.60 -0.68
CA GLU A 11 -14.12 -5.91 0.72
C GLU A 11 -13.28 -4.93 1.55
N SER A 12 -13.96 -4.20 2.44
CA SER A 12 -13.38 -3.16 3.27
C SER A 12 -12.16 -3.69 4.03
N LEU A 13 -11.01 -3.07 3.82
CA LEU A 13 -9.85 -3.23 4.70
C LEU A 13 -10.29 -2.99 6.16
N PRO A 14 -9.87 -3.82 7.12
CA PRO A 14 -10.22 -3.61 8.52
C PRO A 14 -9.64 -2.26 8.98
N SER A 15 -10.49 -1.43 9.60
CA SER A 15 -10.07 -0.19 10.24
C SER A 15 -8.89 -0.45 11.17
N VAL A 16 -7.74 0.15 10.87
CA VAL A 16 -6.63 0.29 11.82
C VAL A 16 -7.17 1.11 13.00
N ALA A 17 -7.49 0.41 14.09
CA ALA A 17 -8.06 1.02 15.28
C ALA A 17 -7.02 1.97 15.91
N LEU A 18 -7.33 3.26 15.90
CA LEU A 18 -6.72 4.25 16.78
C LEU A 18 -6.86 3.78 18.24
N LEU A 19 -5.73 3.57 18.93
CA LEU A 19 -5.69 3.27 20.35
C LEU A 19 -6.25 4.47 21.16
N PRO A 20 -7.22 4.29 22.07
CA PRO A 20 -7.67 5.38 22.92
C PRO A 20 -6.77 5.54 24.15
N THR A 21 -6.39 6.78 24.42
CA THR A 21 -5.73 7.24 25.64
C THR A 21 -6.53 6.86 26.88
N ARG A 22 -5.85 6.23 27.84
CA ARG A 22 -6.34 5.78 29.15
C ARG A 22 -6.97 6.93 29.96
N ALA A 23 -8.28 6.84 30.23
CA ALA A 23 -8.96 7.60 31.29
C ALA A 23 -9.84 6.64 32.13
N GLN A 24 -9.65 6.66 33.45
CA GLN A 24 -10.38 5.82 34.41
C GLN A 24 -11.84 6.26 34.58
N ARG A 25 -12.78 5.29 34.75
CA ARG A 25 -13.88 5.30 35.75
C ARG A 25 -14.70 3.98 35.77
N SER A 26 -15.29 3.72 36.94
CA SER A 26 -15.93 2.52 37.54
C SER A 26 -17.22 1.97 36.87
N PRO A 27 -17.68 0.71 37.10
CA PRO A 27 -18.70 0.03 36.29
C PRO A 27 -20.11 0.02 36.91
N LYS A 28 -21.15 -0.10 36.05
CA LYS A 28 -22.38 -0.90 36.25
C LYS A 28 -23.34 -0.76 35.04
N GLY A 29 -23.67 -1.89 34.40
CA GLY A 29 -24.76 -1.98 33.42
C GLY A 29 -24.65 -3.22 32.52
N LYS A 30 -25.58 -4.17 32.65
CA LYS A 30 -25.71 -5.38 31.80
C LYS A 30 -26.33 -5.01 30.45
N ALA A 31 -25.75 -5.49 29.35
CA ALA A 31 -26.48 -5.68 28.08
C ALA A 31 -25.79 -6.72 27.17
N MET A 32 -26.54 -7.81 26.94
CA MET A 32 -26.76 -8.55 25.68
C MET A 32 -25.56 -8.88 24.77
N SER A 33 -25.20 -10.17 24.75
CA SER A 33 -24.23 -10.77 23.83
C SER A 33 -24.80 -10.86 22.41
N LEU A 34 -24.19 -10.14 21.47
CA LEU A 34 -24.32 -10.41 20.03
C LEU A 34 -22.98 -10.91 19.50
N LEU A 35 -23.07 -11.93 18.65
CA LEU A 35 -21.98 -12.75 18.10
C LEU A 35 -20.67 -11.99 17.90
N GLY A 36 -19.65 -12.33 18.69
CA GLY A 36 -18.28 -11.95 18.42
C GLY A 36 -17.76 -12.75 17.24
N HIS A 37 -17.61 -12.12 16.08
CA HIS A 37 -16.71 -12.62 15.06
C HIS A 37 -15.30 -12.51 15.67
N ALA A 38 -14.74 -13.64 16.11
CA ALA A 38 -13.41 -13.67 16.68
C ALA A 38 -12.41 -13.24 15.60
N SER A 39 -11.94 -12.00 15.67
CA SER A 39 -10.77 -11.57 14.92
C SER A 39 -9.57 -12.30 15.51
N VAL A 40 -9.18 -13.41 14.88
CA VAL A 40 -7.95 -14.11 15.21
C VAL A 40 -6.80 -13.26 14.68
N ASN A 41 -6.24 -12.39 15.53
CA ASN A 41 -4.96 -11.77 15.25
C ASN A 41 -3.86 -12.83 15.43
N VAL A 42 -3.54 -13.54 14.36
CA VAL A 42 -2.31 -14.36 14.30
C VAL A 42 -1.14 -13.39 14.17
N VAL A 43 -0.57 -12.99 15.30
CA VAL A 43 0.73 -12.30 15.34
C VAL A 43 1.82 -13.32 15.02
N CYS A 44 2.88 -12.85 14.34
CA CYS A 44 4.01 -13.59 13.77
C CYS A 44 4.18 -15.03 14.31
N SER A 45 3.95 -16.00 13.44
CA SER A 45 4.10 -17.44 13.72
C SER A 45 5.55 -17.90 13.83
N MET A 46 6.53 -16.99 13.70
CA MET A 46 7.95 -17.35 13.67
C MET A 46 8.47 -17.62 15.08
N LEU A 47 9.17 -18.74 15.24
CA LEU A 47 9.85 -19.08 16.49
C LEU A 47 11.04 -18.12 16.73
N PRO A 48 11.35 -17.76 17.99
CA PRO A 48 12.48 -16.87 18.32
C PRO A 48 13.83 -17.33 17.77
N GLU A 49 14.02 -18.65 17.62
CA GLU A 49 15.21 -19.27 17.04
C GLU A 49 15.44 -18.88 15.57
N ASN A 50 14.37 -18.60 14.81
CA ASN A 50 14.47 -18.20 13.40
C ASN A 50 15.12 -16.82 13.21
N ILE A 51 15.17 -15.98 14.26
CA ILE A 51 15.85 -14.68 14.22
C ILE A 51 17.35 -14.86 14.00
N GLU A 52 17.93 -15.94 14.55
CA GLU A 52 19.36 -16.23 14.37
C GLU A 52 19.70 -16.55 12.91
N ILE A 53 18.78 -17.21 12.21
CA ILE A 53 18.90 -17.46 10.76
C ILE A 53 18.98 -16.13 10.00
N PHE A 54 18.08 -15.18 10.30
CA PHE A 54 18.10 -13.86 9.65
C PHE A 54 19.40 -13.09 9.90
N LYS A 55 19.96 -13.20 11.12
CA LYS A 55 21.28 -12.61 11.42
C LYS A 55 22.40 -13.29 10.64
N SER A 56 22.34 -14.61 10.49
CA SER A 56 23.38 -15.37 9.77
C SER A 56 23.44 -15.04 8.26
N ILE A 57 22.31 -14.65 7.66
CA ILE A 57 22.22 -14.34 6.23
C ILE A 57 22.52 -12.87 5.89
N GLU A 58 22.80 -12.01 6.89
CA GLU A 58 22.95 -10.56 6.66
C GLU A 58 24.03 -10.23 5.61
N GLU A 59 25.17 -10.92 5.65
CA GLU A 59 26.26 -10.67 4.71
C GLU A 59 25.89 -11.09 3.28
N TRP A 60 25.17 -12.20 3.13
CA TRP A 60 24.65 -12.64 1.84
C TRP A 60 23.60 -11.66 1.28
N VAL A 61 22.72 -11.14 2.15
CA VAL A 61 21.76 -10.09 1.76
C VAL A 61 22.51 -8.84 1.28
N ARG A 62 23.61 -8.47 1.94
CA ARG A 62 24.43 -7.32 1.55
C ARG A 62 25.13 -7.52 0.21
N SER A 63 25.67 -8.71 -0.07
CA SER A 63 26.36 -9.01 -1.33
C SER A 63 25.43 -9.21 -2.52
N ASP A 64 24.25 -9.83 -2.32
CA ASP A 64 23.43 -10.35 -3.41
C ASP A 64 22.06 -9.69 -3.53
N ILE A 65 21.42 -9.31 -2.42
CA ILE A 65 20.06 -8.75 -2.44
C ILE A 65 20.09 -7.22 -2.52
N LEU A 66 20.90 -6.56 -1.70
CA LEU A 66 20.99 -5.09 -1.71
C LEU A 66 21.57 -4.54 -3.02
N THR A 67 22.32 -5.34 -3.77
CA THR A 67 22.87 -4.97 -5.08
C THR A 67 21.80 -4.86 -6.16
N LEU A 68 20.61 -5.45 -5.95
CA LEU A 68 19.45 -5.29 -6.84
C LEU A 68 18.84 -3.87 -6.74
N LEU A 69 19.11 -3.14 -5.65
CA LEU A 69 18.60 -1.78 -5.47
C LEU A 69 19.38 -0.80 -6.35
N LYS A 70 18.64 -0.06 -7.18
CA LYS A 70 19.22 1.00 -8.01
C LYS A 70 19.63 2.19 -7.13
N PRO A 71 20.86 2.72 -7.25
CA PRO A 71 21.27 3.91 -6.51
C PRO A 71 20.34 5.10 -6.79
N VAL A 72 19.98 5.87 -5.76
CA VAL A 72 19.02 6.99 -5.86
C VAL A 72 19.36 7.95 -7.01
N LYS A 73 20.64 8.33 -7.16
CA LYS A 73 21.10 9.23 -8.23
C LYS A 73 20.91 8.69 -9.65
N LYS A 74 20.74 7.38 -9.80
CA LYS A 74 20.47 6.73 -11.09
C LYS A 74 18.98 6.43 -11.27
N SER A 75 18.18 6.44 -10.21
CA SER A 75 16.74 6.18 -10.25
C SER A 75 16.00 7.34 -10.87
N TRP A 76 15.02 7.03 -11.72
CA TRP A 76 14.12 8.03 -12.27
C TRP A 76 13.29 8.64 -11.14
N GLN A 77 12.88 9.90 -11.31
CA GLN A 77 11.98 10.61 -10.41
C GLN A 77 10.66 10.89 -11.13
N PRO A 78 9.52 11.00 -10.41
CA PRO A 78 8.22 11.28 -11.04
C PRO A 78 8.25 12.53 -11.93
N TYR A 79 8.99 13.56 -11.50
CA TYR A 79 9.17 14.79 -12.23
C TYR A 79 9.78 14.60 -13.63
N ASP A 80 10.58 13.55 -13.85
CA ASP A 80 11.18 13.27 -15.16
C ASP A 80 10.12 12.96 -16.24
N PHE A 81 8.91 12.58 -15.84
CA PHE A 81 7.81 12.19 -16.73
C PHE A 81 6.59 13.12 -16.63
N LEU A 82 6.67 14.19 -15.83
CA LEU A 82 5.57 15.12 -15.62
C LEU A 82 5.85 16.49 -16.25
N PRO A 83 4.79 17.24 -16.61
CA PRO A 83 4.94 18.62 -17.06
C PRO A 83 5.73 19.47 -16.06
N ASN A 84 6.72 20.21 -16.53
CA ASN A 84 7.57 21.04 -15.67
C ASN A 84 6.81 22.30 -15.21
N PRO A 85 6.48 22.45 -13.92
CA PRO A 85 5.70 23.57 -13.38
C PRO A 85 6.48 24.89 -13.31
N ILE A 86 7.81 24.86 -13.42
CA ILE A 86 8.68 26.04 -13.41
C ILE A 86 8.89 26.58 -14.84
N SER A 87 8.60 25.77 -15.86
CA SER A 87 8.73 26.18 -17.26
C SER A 87 7.61 27.13 -17.69
N TYR A 88 7.94 28.14 -18.50
CA TYR A 88 6.95 28.99 -19.18
C TYR A 88 5.94 28.19 -20.02
N GLY A 89 6.33 26.99 -20.48
CA GLY A 89 5.49 26.08 -21.27
C GLY A 89 4.67 25.07 -20.46
N PHE A 90 4.57 25.21 -19.13
CA PHE A 90 3.86 24.25 -18.28
C PHE A 90 2.42 23.99 -18.75
N ILE A 91 1.67 25.06 -19.02
CA ILE A 91 0.25 24.96 -19.42
C ILE A 91 0.10 24.24 -20.76
N GLU A 92 1.00 24.50 -21.72
CA GLU A 92 1.00 23.82 -23.01
C GLU A 92 1.26 22.32 -22.84
N GLN A 93 2.26 21.95 -22.02
CA GLN A 93 2.56 20.54 -21.71
C GLN A 93 1.40 19.83 -21.02
N VAL A 94 0.69 20.51 -20.11
CA VAL A 94 -0.52 19.97 -19.46
C VAL A 94 -1.64 19.78 -20.47
N ASN A 95 -1.84 20.73 -21.39
CA ASN A 95 -2.84 20.61 -22.43
C ASN A 95 -2.52 19.46 -23.39
N GLU A 96 -1.27 19.33 -23.84
CA GLU A 96 -0.82 18.21 -24.67
C GLU A 96 -1.05 16.85 -24.00
N LEU A 97 -0.74 16.75 -22.69
CA LEU A 97 -1.03 15.54 -21.92
C LEU A 97 -2.52 15.24 -21.92
N ARG A 98 -3.36 16.24 -21.67
CA ARG A 98 -4.83 16.09 -21.66
C ARG A 98 -5.39 15.69 -23.02
N GLU A 99 -4.92 16.29 -24.11
CA GLU A 99 -5.35 15.94 -25.47
C GLU A 99 -5.05 14.47 -25.78
N ARG A 100 -3.83 13.98 -25.47
CA ARG A 100 -3.49 12.57 -25.67
C ARG A 100 -4.33 11.61 -24.82
N THR A 101 -4.78 12.04 -23.65
CA THR A 101 -5.62 11.20 -22.79
C THR A 101 -7.07 11.07 -23.25
N LYS A 102 -7.56 11.93 -24.16
CA LYS A 102 -8.95 11.87 -24.64
C LYS A 102 -9.28 10.60 -25.42
N ASP A 103 -8.28 10.01 -26.06
CA ASP A 103 -8.45 8.79 -26.87
C ASP A 103 -8.27 7.50 -26.04
N ILE A 104 -8.03 7.61 -24.73
CA ILE A 104 -7.87 6.46 -23.83
C ILE A 104 -9.26 6.04 -23.29
N PRO A 105 -9.65 4.76 -23.42
CA PRO A 105 -10.96 4.29 -22.96
C PRO A 105 -11.08 4.25 -21.42
N ASP A 106 -12.29 4.45 -20.90
CA ASP A 106 -12.57 4.46 -19.46
C ASP A 106 -12.15 3.16 -18.74
N ASP A 107 -12.30 2.01 -19.39
CA ASP A 107 -11.87 0.71 -18.86
C ASP A 107 -10.39 0.71 -18.48
N TYR A 108 -9.56 1.46 -19.21
CA TYR A 108 -8.15 1.63 -18.90
C TYR A 108 -7.95 2.47 -17.63
N PHE A 109 -8.71 3.56 -17.49
CA PHE A 109 -8.64 4.41 -16.30
C PHE A 109 -9.10 3.70 -15.03
N VAL A 110 -10.08 2.79 -15.11
CA VAL A 110 -10.49 1.96 -13.96
C VAL A 110 -9.31 1.15 -13.43
N VAL A 111 -8.57 0.47 -14.32
CA VAL A 111 -7.40 -0.32 -13.92
C VAL A 111 -6.26 0.59 -13.45
N LEU A 112 -6.00 1.69 -14.15
CA LEU A 112 -4.92 2.63 -13.80
C LEU A 112 -5.15 3.26 -12.42
N VAL A 113 -6.38 3.69 -12.13
CA VAL A 113 -6.74 4.24 -10.82
C VAL A 113 -6.67 3.17 -9.73
N GLY A 114 -7.09 1.94 -10.02
CA GLY A 114 -6.92 0.81 -9.11
C GLY A 114 -5.46 0.55 -8.75
N ASN A 115 -4.57 0.60 -9.74
CA ASN A 115 -3.12 0.50 -9.52
C ASN A 115 -2.61 1.66 -8.66
N MET A 116 -2.99 2.90 -8.98
CA MET A 116 -2.58 4.07 -8.21
C MET A 116 -3.02 3.99 -6.74
N ILE A 117 -4.26 3.61 -6.46
CA ILE A 117 -4.75 3.42 -5.07
C ILE A 117 -3.93 2.36 -4.33
N THR A 118 -3.58 1.28 -5.00
CA THR A 118 -2.79 0.20 -4.42
C THR A 118 -1.37 0.68 -4.11
N GLU A 119 -0.70 1.37 -5.05
CA GLU A 119 0.65 1.93 -4.83
C GLU A 119 0.70 3.01 -3.74
N GLU A 120 -0.35 3.83 -3.60
CA GLU A 120 -0.45 4.86 -2.54
C GLU A 120 -0.66 4.26 -1.13
N ALA A 121 -0.99 2.97 -1.02
CA ALA A 121 -1.06 2.26 0.26
C ALA A 121 0.32 1.86 0.81
N LEU A 122 1.40 2.48 0.32
CA LEU A 122 2.79 2.24 0.74
C LEU A 122 3.01 2.21 2.27
N PRO A 123 2.43 3.11 3.09
CA PRO A 123 2.57 3.04 4.54
C PRO A 123 2.12 1.71 5.12
N THR A 124 1.07 1.10 4.56
CA THR A 124 0.55 -0.21 4.99
C THR A 124 1.51 -1.34 4.62
N TYR A 125 2.11 -1.31 3.42
CA TYR A 125 3.07 -2.33 3.00
C TYR A 125 4.35 -2.29 3.84
N GLN A 126 4.86 -1.09 4.15
CA GLN A 126 6.02 -0.95 5.01
C GLN A 126 5.73 -1.41 6.45
N ALA A 127 4.55 -1.05 6.99
CA ALA A 127 4.13 -1.51 8.32
C ALA A 127 4.00 -3.03 8.38
N LEU A 128 3.48 -3.66 7.32
CA LEU A 128 3.38 -5.11 7.23
C LEU A 128 4.76 -5.76 7.33
N ILE A 129 5.72 -5.35 6.51
CA ILE A 129 7.09 -5.92 6.52
C ILE A 129 7.77 -5.71 7.88
N ASN A 130 7.62 -4.54 8.48
CA ASN A 130 8.24 -4.23 9.78
C ASN A 130 7.54 -4.89 10.99
N SER A 131 6.35 -5.46 10.79
CA SER A 131 5.60 -6.17 11.84
C SER A 131 5.89 -7.67 11.89
N ILE A 132 6.66 -8.19 10.92
CA ILE A 132 7.08 -9.59 10.81
C ILE A 132 8.30 -9.83 11.70
#